data_AF-A0A1F4CIH3-F1
#
_entry.id   AF-A0A1F4CIH3-F1
#
_cell.length_a   1.000
_cell.length_b   1.000
_cell.length_c   1.000
_cell.angle_alpha   90.00
_cell.angle_beta   90.00
_cell.angle_gamma   90.00
#
_symmetry.space_group_name_H-M   'P 1'
#
loop_
_entity.id
_entity.type
_entity.pdbx_description
1 polymer ?
#
loop_
_entity_poly.entity_id
_entity_poly.type
_entity_poly.pdbx_seq_one_letter_code
_entity_poly.pdbx_strand_id
1 'polypeptide(L)'
;MFVSTTTFAAELASQSSEDGGVTIAVKPVDVSAKAATWSFQVSLSTHSQDLNDDLVRTAFIVDRVGNRNALPTGWKGDAPGGHHRKGVLSFKALAPLPAAIELRIQRAGEKAPRMYRWDLDCPCNDPKMHPS
;
A
#
# COMPACT_ATOMS: atom_id res chain seq x y z
N MET A 1 -22.37 23.08 10.36
CA MET A 1 -22.06 22.10 9.29
C MET A 1 -20.60 21.74 9.45
N PHE A 2 -20.28 20.67 10.18
CA PHE A 2 -18.89 20.27 10.40
C PHE A 2 -18.49 19.32 9.27
N VAL A 3 -17.59 19.75 8.40
CA VAL A 3 -16.98 18.87 7.40
C VAL A 3 -15.82 18.19 8.12
N SER A 4 -16.04 16.99 8.66
CA SER A 4 -14.98 16.18 9.24
C SER A 4 -13.99 15.82 8.12
N THR A 5 -12.77 16.32 8.23
CA THR A 5 -11.71 16.11 7.26
C THR A 5 -10.89 14.91 7.71
N THR A 6 -11.30 13.70 7.31
CA THR A 6 -10.60 12.49 7.73
C THR A 6 -9.33 12.31 6.88
N THR A 7 -8.17 12.53 7.51
CA THR A 7 -6.87 12.14 6.98
C THR A 7 -6.51 10.79 7.61
N PHE A 8 -6.47 9.71 6.82
CA PHE A 8 -6.24 8.35 7.37
C PHE A 8 -4.76 7.99 7.44
N ALA A 9 -3.89 8.80 6.84
CA ALA A 9 -2.55 8.35 6.50
C ALA A 9 -1.58 8.18 7.69
N ALA A 10 -1.85 8.88 8.80
CA ALA A 10 -1.05 8.76 10.02
C ALA A 10 -1.44 7.56 10.89
N GLU A 11 -2.59 6.93 10.64
CA GLU A 11 -3.18 5.90 11.52
C GLU A 11 -3.22 4.50 10.90
N LEU A 12 -2.96 4.36 9.60
CA LEU A 12 -2.90 3.05 8.95
C LEU A 12 -1.59 2.33 9.29
N ALA A 13 -1.73 1.14 9.87
CA ALA A 13 -0.59 0.30 10.25
C ALA A 13 0.20 -0.17 9.04
N SER A 14 1.52 -0.27 9.20
CA SER A 14 2.38 -0.97 8.24
C SER A 14 2.00 -2.45 8.22
N GLN A 15 1.97 -3.04 7.03
CA GLN A 15 1.81 -4.48 6.86
C GLN A 15 3.04 -5.06 6.18
N SER A 16 3.39 -6.30 6.52
CA SER A 16 4.51 -7.00 5.90
C SER A 16 4.15 -8.44 5.57
N SER A 17 4.83 -8.98 4.57
CA SER A 17 4.74 -10.39 4.20
C SER A 17 6.11 -10.89 3.76
N GLU A 18 6.36 -12.17 4.00
CA GLU A 18 7.54 -12.89 3.57
C GLU A 18 7.12 -14.07 2.71
N ASP A 19 7.70 -14.18 1.52
CA ASP A 19 7.52 -15.32 0.62
C ASP A 19 8.74 -15.45 -0.28
N GLY A 20 9.10 -16.68 -0.64
CA GLY A 20 10.23 -16.98 -1.53
C GLY A 20 11.57 -16.37 -1.10
N GLY A 21 11.80 -16.13 0.20
CA GLY A 21 13.02 -15.50 0.72
C GLY A 21 13.08 -13.97 0.55
N VAL A 22 11.96 -13.34 0.18
CA VAL A 22 11.83 -11.87 0.11
C VAL A 22 10.79 -11.39 1.09
N THR A 23 11.17 -10.42 1.92
CA THR A 23 10.26 -9.66 2.77
C THR A 23 9.85 -8.38 2.06
N ILE A 24 8.55 -8.08 2.06
CA ILE A 24 8.02 -6.81 1.58
C ILE A 24 7.20 -6.19 2.71
N ALA A 25 7.51 -4.96 3.07
CA ALA A 25 6.76 -4.16 4.02
C ALA A 25 6.18 -2.93 3.31
N VAL A 26 4.90 -2.66 3.54
CA VAL A 26 4.17 -1.53 2.97
C VAL A 26 3.54 -0.70 4.08
N LYS A 27 3.76 0.61 4.02
CA LYS A 27 3.16 1.59 4.92
C LYS A 27 2.46 2.69 4.12
N PRO A 28 1.14 2.91 4.31
CA PRO A 28 0.47 4.09 3.77
C PRO A 28 1.06 5.38 4.33
N VAL A 29 1.26 6.39 3.48
CA VAL A 29 1.86 7.69 3.85
C VAL A 29 0.91 8.85 3.65
N ASP A 30 0.16 8.86 2.54
CA ASP A 30 -1.00 9.74 2.33
C ASP A 30 -2.09 8.96 1.59
N VAL A 31 -3.20 8.67 2.27
CA VAL A 31 -4.38 8.01 1.71
C VAL A 31 -5.59 8.70 2.31
N SER A 32 -6.07 9.76 1.65
CA SER A 32 -7.21 10.54 2.12
C SER A 32 -8.10 10.96 0.95
N ALA A 33 -9.36 11.30 1.25
CA ALA A 33 -10.29 11.83 0.24
C ALA A 33 -9.86 13.18 -0.34
N LYS A 34 -8.97 13.90 0.34
CA LYS A 34 -8.49 15.23 -0.07
C LYS A 34 -7.20 15.19 -0.87
N ALA A 35 -6.43 14.11 -0.76
CA ALA A 35 -5.21 13.94 -1.50
C ALA A 35 -5.54 13.69 -2.98
N ALA A 36 -4.86 14.40 -3.88
CA ALA A 36 -4.93 14.11 -5.31
C ALA A 36 -4.12 12.85 -5.69
N THR A 37 -3.10 12.55 -4.89
CA THR A 37 -2.16 11.44 -5.06
C THR A 37 -2.07 10.67 -3.76
N TRP A 38 -2.20 9.35 -3.82
CA TRP A 38 -1.94 8.49 -2.68
C TRP A 38 -0.51 7.97 -2.70
N SER A 39 0.11 7.85 -1.53
CA SER A 39 1.50 7.45 -1.39
C SER A 39 1.65 6.28 -0.42
N PHE A 40 2.44 5.29 -0.82
CA PHE A 40 2.75 4.10 -0.03
C PHE A 40 4.26 3.92 0.01
N GLN A 41 4.83 3.93 1.20
CA GLN A 41 6.22 3.57 1.40
C GLN A 41 6.34 2.05 1.31
N VAL A 42 7.22 1.55 0.45
CA VAL A 42 7.50 0.13 0.28
C VAL A 42 8.97 -0.13 0.59
N SER A 43 9.25 -1.18 1.36
CA SER A 43 10.58 -1.70 1.64
C SER A 43 10.63 -3.16 1.26
N LEU A 44 11.62 -3.56 0.49
CA LEU A 44 11.93 -4.93 0.11
C LEU A 44 13.29 -5.31 0.68
N SER A 45 13.41 -6.52 1.19
CA SER A 45 14.69 -7.09 1.63
C SER A 45 14.77 -8.58 1.30
N THR A 46 15.95 -9.03 0.91
CA THR A 46 16.22 -10.41 0.54
C THR A 46 17.68 -10.77 0.80
N HIS A 47 17.91 -12.06 1.03
CA HIS A 47 19.25 -12.62 1.16
C HIS A 47 19.65 -13.53 -0.02
N SER A 48 18.72 -13.84 -0.92
CA SER A 48 18.91 -14.88 -1.94
C SER A 48 18.26 -14.62 -3.29
N GLN A 49 17.40 -13.61 -3.40
CA GLN A 49 16.62 -13.31 -4.60
C GLN A 49 17.02 -11.97 -5.21
N ASP A 50 16.62 -11.76 -6.46
CA ASP A 50 16.76 -10.48 -7.14
C ASP A 50 15.56 -9.56 -6.85
N LEU A 51 15.83 -8.27 -6.61
CA LEU A 51 14.83 -7.22 -6.41
C LEU A 51 14.64 -6.33 -7.66
N ASN A 52 14.64 -6.95 -8.84
CA ASN A 52 14.56 -6.28 -10.14
C ASN A 52 13.11 -5.94 -10.58
N ASP A 53 12.12 -6.17 -9.73
CA ASP A 53 10.70 -5.99 -10.05
C ASP A 53 10.35 -4.54 -10.45
N ASP A 54 9.58 -4.37 -11.53
CA ASP A 54 8.99 -3.08 -11.89
C ASP A 54 7.67 -2.87 -11.12
N LEU A 55 7.79 -2.37 -9.89
CA LEU A 55 6.65 -2.14 -9.01
C LEU A 55 5.61 -1.16 -9.59
N VAL A 56 5.99 -0.30 -10.55
CA VAL A 56 5.03 0.59 -11.22
C VAL A 56 4.11 -0.20 -12.15
N ARG A 57 4.60 -1.31 -12.72
CA ARG A 57 3.82 -2.18 -13.62
C ARG A 57 3.16 -3.35 -12.90
N THR A 58 3.70 -3.77 -11.76
CA THR A 58 3.26 -4.99 -11.09
C THR A 58 2.50 -4.77 -9.78
N ALA A 59 2.42 -3.53 -9.31
CA ALA A 59 1.54 -3.16 -8.20
C ALA A 59 0.22 -2.57 -8.70
N PHE A 60 -0.86 -2.78 -7.95
CA PHE A 60 -2.17 -2.20 -8.23
C PHE A 60 -3.03 -2.16 -6.97
N ILE A 61 -3.83 -1.09 -6.83
CA ILE A 61 -4.81 -0.99 -5.75
C ILE A 61 -6.14 -1.52 -6.25
N VAL A 62 -6.79 -2.36 -5.44
CA VAL A 62 -8.18 -2.78 -5.58
C VAL A 62 -9.07 -2.25 -4.47
N ASP A 63 -10.32 -1.92 -4.82
CA ASP A 63 -11.35 -1.61 -3.83
C ASP A 63 -11.99 -2.91 -3.29
N ARG A 64 -12.80 -2.79 -2.23
CA ARG A 64 -13.51 -3.92 -1.60
C ARG A 64 -14.39 -4.73 -2.56
N VAL A 65 -14.80 -4.14 -3.68
CA VAL A 65 -15.67 -4.77 -4.68
C VAL A 65 -14.85 -5.43 -5.80
N GLY A 66 -13.52 -5.27 -5.78
CA GLY A 66 -12.60 -5.83 -6.78
C GLY A 66 -12.62 -5.11 -8.13
N ASN A 67 -13.27 -3.93 -8.21
CA ASN A 67 -13.66 -3.33 -9.50
C ASN A 67 -12.71 -2.25 -10.02
N ARG A 68 -11.67 -1.87 -9.27
CA ARG A 68 -10.72 -0.82 -9.67
C ARG A 68 -9.32 -1.37 -9.57
N ASN A 69 -8.56 -1.46 -10.67
CA ASN A 69 -7.12 -1.76 -10.64
C ASN A 69 -6.36 -0.45 -10.89
N ALA A 70 -6.24 0.40 -9.87
CA ALA A 70 -5.47 1.63 -10.03
C ALA A 70 -3.98 1.30 -10.07
N LEU A 71 -3.35 1.57 -11.21
CA LEU A 71 -1.90 1.41 -11.38
C LEU A 71 -1.16 2.59 -10.73
N PRO A 72 0.05 2.35 -10.21
CA PRO A 72 0.92 3.42 -9.74
C PRO A 72 1.22 4.42 -10.86
N THR A 73 1.27 5.70 -10.52
CA THR A 73 1.73 6.77 -11.39
C THR A 73 3.25 6.92 -11.37
N GLY A 74 3.93 6.34 -10.38
CA GLY A 74 5.39 6.30 -10.35
C GLY A 74 5.97 5.69 -9.09
N TRP A 75 7.29 5.47 -9.15
CA TRP A 75 8.13 5.04 -8.04
C TRP A 75 9.20 6.09 -7.77
N LYS A 76 9.36 6.47 -6.50
CA LYS A 76 10.44 7.36 -6.05
C LYS A 76 11.23 6.67 -4.94
N GLY A 77 12.45 6.26 -5.23
CA GLY A 77 13.33 5.60 -4.28
C GLY A 77 14.43 4.84 -5.00
N ASP A 78 14.93 3.78 -4.37
CA ASP A 78 16.01 2.96 -4.87
C ASP A 78 15.68 2.34 -6.23
N ALA A 79 16.67 2.27 -7.11
CA ALA A 79 16.58 1.61 -8.41
C ALA A 79 16.34 0.08 -8.25
N PRO A 80 15.87 -0.62 -9.29
CA PRO A 80 15.77 -2.08 -9.26
C PRO A 80 17.12 -2.76 -8.97
N GLY A 81 17.09 -3.84 -8.19
CA GLY A 81 18.26 -4.66 -7.84
C GLY A 81 18.72 -4.54 -6.39
N GLY A 82 19.86 -5.19 -6.08
CA GLY A 82 20.47 -5.22 -4.74
C GLY A 82 19.77 -6.16 -3.74
N HIS A 83 20.21 -6.11 -2.48
CA HIS A 83 19.66 -6.92 -1.37
C HIS A 83 18.55 -6.20 -0.58
N HIS A 84 18.49 -4.88 -0.69
CA HIS A 84 17.49 -4.03 -0.06
C HIS A 84 17.05 -2.96 -1.05
N ARG A 85 15.76 -2.70 -1.10
CA ARG A 85 15.18 -1.65 -1.94
C ARG A 85 14.08 -0.94 -1.18
N LYS A 86 14.10 0.40 -1.13
CA LYS A 86 13.09 1.21 -0.47
C LYS A 86 12.65 2.36 -1.36
N GLY A 87 11.38 2.72 -1.29
CA GLY A 87 10.85 3.87 -1.98
C GLY A 87 9.38 4.10 -1.71
N VAL A 88 8.81 5.02 -2.49
CA VAL A 88 7.40 5.42 -2.41
C VAL A 88 6.73 5.11 -3.74
N LEU A 89 5.68 4.30 -3.70
CA LEU A 89 4.73 4.14 -4.79
C LEU A 89 3.67 5.23 -4.69
N SER A 90 3.46 5.93 -5.79
CA SER A 90 2.43 6.95 -5.91
C SER A 90 1.29 6.45 -6.78
N PHE A 91 0.05 6.77 -6.43
CA PHE A 91 -1.16 6.42 -7.18
C PHE A 91 -2.04 7.65 -7.35
N LYS A 92 -2.84 7.70 -8.41
CA LYS A 92 -3.96 8.66 -8.46
C LYS A 92 -4.97 8.28 -7.37
N ALA A 93 -5.43 9.25 -6.59
CA ALA A 93 -6.44 9.00 -5.58
C ALA A 93 -7.73 8.43 -6.18
N LEU A 94 -8.37 7.51 -5.45
CA LEU A 94 -9.66 6.97 -5.86
C LEU A 94 -10.79 7.90 -5.41
N ALA A 95 -11.70 8.20 -6.32
CA ALA A 95 -12.88 9.02 -6.07
C ALA A 95 -14.12 8.28 -6.63
N PRO A 96 -15.19 8.11 -5.82
CA PRO A 96 -15.28 8.45 -4.39
C PRO A 96 -14.29 7.64 -3.52
N LEU A 97 -14.00 8.11 -2.30
CA LEU A 97 -13.13 7.39 -1.36
C LEU A 97 -13.78 6.03 -1.01
N PRO A 98 -13.15 4.89 -1.30
CA PRO A 98 -13.69 3.58 -0.94
C PRO A 98 -13.58 3.34 0.56
N ALA A 99 -14.46 2.48 1.09
CA ALA A 99 -14.46 2.09 2.50
C ALA A 99 -13.24 1.25 2.92
N ALA A 100 -12.59 0.58 1.96
CA ALA A 100 -11.36 -0.17 2.17
C ALA A 100 -10.60 -0.27 0.86
N ILE A 101 -9.29 -0.42 0.96
CA ILE A 101 -8.39 -0.63 -0.16
C ILE A 101 -7.50 -1.83 0.09
N GLU A 102 -7.10 -2.48 -0.99
CA GLU A 102 -6.12 -3.56 -0.97
C GLU A 102 -5.05 -3.27 -2.01
N LEU A 103 -3.81 -3.10 -1.56
CA LEU A 103 -2.66 -3.04 -2.46
C LEU A 103 -2.21 -4.46 -2.78
N ARG A 104 -2.15 -4.77 -4.06
CA ARG A 104 -1.55 -6.01 -4.57
C ARG A 104 -0.20 -5.71 -5.19
N ILE A 105 0.80 -6.51 -4.84
CA ILE A 105 2.13 -6.47 -5.46
C ILE A 105 2.42 -7.85 -6.03
N GLN A 106 2.51 -7.95 -7.36
CA GLN A 106 2.96 -9.15 -8.04
C GLN A 106 4.48 -9.06 -8.24
N ARG A 107 5.21 -10.08 -7.82
CA ARG A 107 6.63 -10.21 -8.14
C ARG A 107 6.87 -11.26 -9.19
N ALA A 108 7.99 -11.14 -9.91
CA ALA A 108 8.43 -12.19 -10.80
C ALA A 108 8.79 -13.45 -9.98
N GLY A 109 8.31 -14.61 -10.40
CA GLY A 109 8.57 -15.88 -9.72
C GLY A 109 7.60 -16.24 -8.59
N GLU A 110 6.74 -15.32 -8.14
CA GLU A 110 5.69 -15.61 -7.16
C GLU A 110 4.41 -16.09 -7.87
N LYS A 111 3.78 -17.17 -7.36
CA LYS A 111 2.59 -17.77 -7.98
C LYS A 111 1.32 -16.92 -7.86
N ALA A 112 1.29 -16.03 -6.87
CA ALA A 112 0.15 -15.16 -6.57
C ALA A 112 0.66 -13.80 -6.08
N PRO A 113 -0.13 -12.72 -6.23
CA PRO A 113 0.24 -11.42 -5.74
C PRO A 113 0.14 -11.36 -4.21
N ARG A 114 1.04 -10.59 -3.59
CA ARG A 114 0.95 -10.27 -2.16
C ARG A 114 -0.13 -9.23 -1.94
N MET A 115 -0.94 -9.39 -0.90
CA MET A 115 -2.11 -8.56 -0.63
C MET A 115 -1.94 -7.83 0.70
N TYR A 116 -2.16 -6.51 0.70
CA TYR A 116 -2.11 -5.67 1.89
C TYR A 116 -3.38 -4.84 1.96
N ARG A 117 -4.14 -4.97 3.04
CA ARG A 117 -5.50 -4.41 3.11
C ARG A 117 -5.65 -3.43 4.26
N TRP A 118 -6.24 -2.27 3.97
CA TRP A 118 -6.56 -1.24 4.95
C TRP A 118 -8.02 -0.83 4.83
N ASP A 119 -8.72 -0.78 5.96
CA ASP A 119 -10.05 -0.18 6.04
C ASP A 119 -9.90 1.34 6.19
N LEU A 120 -10.61 2.08 5.34
CA LEU A 120 -10.64 3.54 5.28
C LEU A 120 -11.95 4.12 5.81
N ASP A 121 -12.97 3.30 6.09
CA ASP A 121 -14.28 3.71 6.65
C ASP A 121 -14.28 3.69 8.18
N CYS A 122 -13.22 3.18 8.80
CA CYS A 122 -13.15 3.14 10.25
C CYS A 122 -12.80 4.54 10.76
N PRO A 123 -13.55 5.11 11.73
CA PRO A 123 -13.01 6.16 12.60
C PRO A 123 -11.89 5.50 13.43
N CYS A 124 -10.69 5.41 12.85
CA CYS A 124 -9.59 4.70 13.45
C CYS A 124 -9.23 5.32 14.81
N ASN A 125 -9.09 4.46 15.83
CA ASN A 125 -8.28 4.69 17.03
C ASN A 125 -8.82 5.64 18.13
N ASP A 126 -10.01 5.35 18.70
CA ASP A 126 -10.26 5.71 20.10
C ASP A 126 -9.62 4.61 21.00
N PRO A 127 -8.55 4.89 21.77
CA PRO A 127 -8.01 3.93 22.74
C PRO A 127 -9.03 3.50 23.82
N LYS A 128 -10.24 4.07 23.87
CA LYS A 128 -11.33 3.66 24.77
C LYS A 128 -12.17 2.47 24.28
N MET A 129 -11.98 1.95 23.07
CA MET A 129 -12.81 0.86 22.53
C MET A 129 -12.13 -0.53 22.59
N HIS A 130 -11.38 -0.82 23.66
CA HIS A 130 -11.10 -2.21 24.05
C HIS A 130 -12.04 -2.59 25.21
N PRO A 131 -13.15 -3.31 24.97
CA PRO A 131 -13.82 -3.98 26.07
C PRO A 131 -12.96 -5.19 26.50
N SER A 132 -12.47 -5.15 27.75
CA SER A 132 -12.13 -6.37 28.51
C SER A 132 -13.40 -7.01 29.05
#